data_AF-A0A957CQP4-F1
#
_entry.id   AF-A0A957CQP4-F1
#
_cell.length_a   1.000
_cell.length_b   1.000
_cell.length_c   1.000
_cell.angle_alpha   90.00
_cell.angle_beta   90.00
_cell.angle_gamma   90.00
#
_symmetry.space_group_name_H-M   'P 1'
#
loop_
_entity.id
_entity.type
_entity.pdbx_description
1 polymer ?
#
loop_
_entity_poly.entity_id
_entity_poly.type
_entity_poly.pdbx_seq_one_letter_code
_entity_poly.pdbx_strand_id
1 'polypeptide(L)'
;WTFNKLSKADLNYLKTYQSFLKFKLAPNITLLCYHGSPRSNVENIFAVTPPELLDEMLDGYTSTIMAGGHTHVQMMRQHNGILIVNAGSVGMPFEQMPFKDTPRVLPWAEYTILNLDQGRIGVELCRIPIDIELVKQAALDSGMPETRDWIKNWVSISSGSVSPSGHTRALGYSSKKSL
;
A
#
# COMPACT_ATOMS: atom_id res chain seq x y z
N TRP A 1 -2.33 -12.88 21.35
CA TRP A 1 -3.33 -11.90 21.80
C TRP A 1 -4.48 -11.75 20.81
N THR A 2 -4.25 -11.35 19.55
CA THR A 2 -5.31 -11.11 18.55
C THR A 2 -6.23 -12.31 18.34
N PHE A 3 -5.68 -13.52 18.25
CA PHE A 3 -6.47 -14.75 18.11
C PHE A 3 -7.54 -14.90 19.22
N ASN A 4 -7.22 -14.51 20.46
CA ASN A 4 -8.13 -14.60 21.60
C ASN A 4 -9.23 -13.53 21.58
N LYS A 5 -9.15 -12.55 20.68
CA LYS A 5 -10.19 -11.52 20.47
C LYS A 5 -11.20 -11.92 19.39
N LEU A 6 -10.94 -12.99 18.65
CA LEU A 6 -11.80 -13.44 17.55
C LEU A 6 -12.90 -14.36 18.08
N SER A 7 -14.13 -14.07 17.67
CA SER A 7 -15.26 -14.97 17.88
C SER A 7 -15.20 -16.17 16.94
N LYS A 8 -16.04 -17.18 17.20
CA LYS A 8 -16.20 -18.31 16.28
C LYS A 8 -16.70 -17.86 14.90
N ALA A 9 -17.50 -16.80 14.83
CA ALA A 9 -17.97 -16.24 13.57
C ALA A 9 -16.80 -15.62 12.79
N ASP A 10 -15.92 -14.87 13.45
CA ASP A 10 -14.73 -14.28 12.83
C ASP A 10 -13.79 -15.36 12.28
N LEU A 11 -13.54 -16.41 13.07
CA LEU A 11 -12.71 -17.54 12.64
C LEU A 11 -13.33 -18.29 11.46
N ASN A 12 -14.66 -18.43 11.43
CA ASN A 12 -15.35 -19.04 10.29
C ASN A 12 -15.26 -18.15 9.04
N TYR A 13 -15.33 -16.84 9.20
CA TYR A 13 -15.16 -15.88 8.10
C TYR A 13 -13.72 -15.89 7.55
N LEU A 14 -12.70 -15.87 8.42
CA LEU A 14 -11.30 -15.93 7.98
C LEU A 14 -10.97 -17.20 7.19
N LYS A 15 -11.64 -18.32 7.46
CA LYS A 15 -11.47 -19.56 6.70
C LYS A 15 -12.00 -19.47 5.26
N THR A 16 -12.80 -18.47 4.93
CA THR A 16 -13.30 -18.28 3.55
C THR A 16 -12.31 -17.52 2.67
N TYR A 17 -11.19 -17.04 3.23
CA TYR A 17 -10.22 -16.25 2.47
C TYR A 17 -9.53 -17.10 1.42
N GLN A 18 -9.37 -16.51 0.23
CA GLN A 18 -8.63 -17.10 -0.88
C GLN A 18 -7.22 -16.50 -0.92
N SER A 19 -6.24 -17.29 -1.34
CA SER A 19 -4.84 -16.83 -1.44
C SER A 19 -4.66 -15.71 -2.47
N PHE A 20 -5.52 -15.68 -3.49
CA PHE A 20 -5.62 -14.61 -4.47
C PHE A 20 -7.06 -14.45 -4.94
N LEU A 21 -7.37 -13.31 -5.55
CA LEU A 21 -8.64 -13.03 -6.21
C LEU A 21 -8.40 -12.63 -7.67
N LYS A 22 -9.29 -13.01 -8.58
CA LYS A 22 -9.21 -12.65 -10.00
C LYS A 22 -10.48 -11.93 -10.43
N PHE A 23 -10.32 -10.83 -11.15
CA PHE A 23 -11.42 -10.02 -11.67
C PHE A 23 -11.20 -9.73 -13.15
N LYS A 24 -12.29 -9.75 -13.92
CA LYS A 24 -12.33 -9.17 -15.27
C LYS A 24 -12.92 -7.77 -15.14
N LEU A 25 -12.10 -6.75 -15.30
CA LEU A 25 -12.51 -5.36 -15.12
C LEU A 25 -13.03 -4.74 -16.44
N ALA A 26 -12.51 -5.19 -17.58
CA ALA A 26 -12.97 -4.83 -18.92
C ALA A 26 -12.69 -6.01 -19.89
N PRO A 27 -13.12 -5.96 -21.18
CA PRO A 27 -12.88 -7.05 -22.13
C PRO A 27 -11.43 -7.57 -22.18
N ASN A 28 -10.46 -6.66 -22.12
CA ASN A 28 -9.01 -6.95 -22.21
C ASN A 28 -8.23 -6.52 -20.96
N ILE A 29 -8.91 -6.24 -19.84
CA ILE A 29 -8.28 -5.82 -18.58
C ILE A 29 -8.70 -6.76 -17.48
N THR A 30 -7.74 -7.53 -16.97
CA THR A 30 -7.91 -8.38 -15.79
C THR A 30 -7.10 -7.84 -14.62
N LEU A 31 -7.56 -8.15 -13.41
CA LEU A 31 -6.87 -7.87 -12.16
C LEU A 31 -6.71 -9.15 -11.37
N LEU A 32 -5.50 -9.38 -10.86
CA LEU A 32 -5.22 -10.45 -9.91
C LEU A 32 -4.70 -9.81 -8.62
N CYS A 33 -5.40 -10.00 -7.52
CA CYS A 33 -5.03 -9.49 -6.20
C CYS A 33 -4.43 -10.61 -5.34
N TYR A 34 -3.37 -10.31 -4.60
CA TYR A 34 -2.70 -11.24 -3.67
C TYR A 34 -2.14 -10.49 -2.46
N HIS A 35 -1.69 -11.22 -1.43
CA HIS A 35 -1.03 -10.62 -0.27
C HIS A 35 0.47 -10.35 -0.52
N GLY A 36 1.32 -11.39 -0.62
CA GLY A 36 2.76 -11.25 -0.89
C GLY A 36 3.09 -11.43 -2.38
N SER A 37 2.75 -12.61 -2.90
CA SER A 37 2.73 -12.99 -4.30
C SER A 37 1.50 -13.88 -4.56
N PRO A 38 1.14 -14.19 -5.82
CA PRO A 38 0.08 -15.14 -6.10
C PRO A 38 0.30 -16.55 -5.53
N ARG A 39 1.57 -16.94 -5.32
CA ARG A 39 1.95 -18.27 -4.80
C ARG A 39 2.24 -18.30 -3.30
N SER A 40 2.44 -17.15 -2.64
CA SER A 40 2.85 -17.08 -1.24
C SER A 40 2.38 -15.80 -0.54
N ASN A 41 1.94 -15.94 0.70
CA ASN A 41 1.56 -14.80 1.54
C ASN A 41 2.76 -14.11 2.22
N VAL A 42 3.98 -14.65 2.10
CA VAL A 42 5.16 -14.16 2.84
C VAL A 42 6.32 -13.75 1.93
N GLU A 43 6.13 -13.83 0.61
CA GLU A 43 7.11 -13.31 -0.34
C GLU A 43 7.00 -11.79 -0.43
N ASN A 44 8.15 -11.14 -0.54
CA ASN A 44 8.23 -9.70 -0.69
C ASN A 44 8.53 -9.34 -2.15
N ILE A 45 7.56 -8.68 -2.79
CA ILE A 45 7.76 -8.05 -4.10
C ILE A 45 8.05 -6.56 -3.88
N PHE A 46 9.28 -6.16 -4.20
CA PHE A 46 9.77 -4.79 -4.14
C PHE A 46 9.89 -4.19 -5.54
N ALA A 47 9.98 -2.85 -5.59
CA ALA A 47 10.26 -2.12 -6.83
C ALA A 47 11.56 -2.60 -7.50
N VAL A 48 12.50 -3.09 -6.68
CA VAL A 48 13.84 -3.55 -7.07
C VAL A 48 14.02 -5.07 -7.01
N THR A 49 12.95 -5.87 -6.81
CA THR A 49 13.08 -7.34 -6.89
C THR A 49 13.68 -7.74 -8.24
N PRO A 50 14.74 -8.57 -8.31
CA PRO A 50 15.34 -8.96 -9.58
C PRO A 50 14.30 -9.55 -10.54
N PRO A 51 14.34 -9.21 -11.84
CA PRO A 51 13.34 -9.69 -12.82
C PRO A 51 13.16 -11.21 -12.83
N GLU A 52 14.26 -11.97 -12.73
CA GLU A 52 14.25 -13.43 -12.78
C GLU A 52 13.54 -14.03 -11.57
N LEU A 53 13.78 -13.46 -10.38
CA LEU A 53 13.07 -13.85 -9.17
C LEU A 53 11.58 -13.47 -9.25
N LEU A 54 11.28 -12.33 -9.87
CA LEU A 54 9.90 -11.91 -10.08
C LEU A 54 9.16 -12.83 -11.06
N ASP A 55 9.86 -13.34 -12.09
CA ASP A 55 9.31 -14.37 -12.98
C ASP A 55 8.93 -15.64 -12.21
N GLU A 56 9.80 -16.14 -11.32
CA GLU A 56 9.50 -17.30 -10.47
C GLU A 56 8.31 -17.05 -9.52
N MET A 57 8.22 -15.86 -8.93
CA MET A 57 7.14 -15.48 -8.01
C MET A 57 5.78 -15.40 -8.70
N LEU A 58 5.77 -15.07 -10.00
CA LEU A 58 4.55 -14.87 -10.80
C LEU A 58 4.24 -16.05 -11.74
N ASP A 59 5.08 -17.09 -11.76
CA ASP A 59 4.95 -18.22 -12.68
C ASP A 59 3.57 -18.91 -12.58
N GLY A 60 2.99 -19.23 -13.73
CA GLY A 60 1.64 -19.78 -13.85
C GLY A 60 0.50 -18.77 -13.62
N TYR A 61 0.80 -17.49 -13.36
CA TYR A 61 -0.18 -16.43 -13.19
C TYR A 61 -0.04 -15.37 -14.28
N THR A 62 -1.17 -14.95 -14.85
CA THR A 62 -1.21 -13.90 -15.88
C THR A 62 -2.39 -12.99 -15.62
N SER A 63 -2.15 -11.69 -15.74
CA SER A 63 -3.16 -10.66 -15.64
C SER A 63 -2.64 -9.35 -16.24
N THR A 64 -3.52 -8.48 -16.72
CA THR A 64 -3.14 -7.12 -17.16
C THR A 64 -2.57 -6.32 -15.98
N ILE A 65 -3.22 -6.43 -14.82
CA ILE A 65 -2.83 -5.78 -13.57
C ILE A 65 -2.68 -6.84 -12.47
N MET A 66 -1.65 -6.69 -11.65
CA MET A 66 -1.40 -7.52 -10.46
C MET A 66 -1.27 -6.63 -9.23
N ALA A 67 -2.13 -6.79 -8.24
CA ALA A 67 -2.17 -5.96 -7.04
C ALA A 67 -1.76 -6.76 -5.80
N GLY A 68 -0.61 -6.39 -5.22
CA GLY A 68 -0.06 -6.97 -4.00
C GLY A 68 -0.25 -6.09 -2.76
N GLY A 69 0.25 -6.61 -1.64
CA GLY A 69 0.35 -5.94 -0.35
C GLY A 69 1.62 -6.41 0.39
N HIS A 70 1.47 -6.84 1.64
CA HIS A 70 2.50 -7.48 2.47
C HIS A 70 3.69 -6.60 2.90
N THR A 71 4.34 -5.90 1.97
CA THR A 71 5.50 -5.04 2.25
C THR A 71 5.11 -3.74 2.96
N HIS A 72 3.83 -3.34 2.88
CA HIS A 72 3.31 -2.07 3.40
C HIS A 72 4.02 -0.82 2.84
N VAL A 73 4.58 -0.94 1.63
CA VAL A 73 5.19 0.18 0.90
C VAL A 73 4.54 0.24 -0.47
N GLN A 74 3.96 1.40 -0.80
CA GLN A 74 3.36 1.62 -2.11
C GLN A 74 4.37 1.42 -3.24
N MET A 75 3.92 0.78 -4.31
CA MET A 75 4.76 0.47 -5.47
C MET A 75 3.92 0.48 -6.74
N MET A 76 4.52 0.93 -7.84
CA MET A 76 4.05 0.67 -9.19
C MET A 76 5.25 0.23 -10.03
N ARG A 77 5.12 -0.88 -10.75
CA ARG A 77 6.20 -1.47 -11.54
C ARG A 77 5.66 -2.16 -12.78
N GLN A 78 6.33 -1.95 -13.92
CA GLN A 78 6.11 -2.73 -15.13
C GLN A 78 6.99 -3.98 -15.11
N HIS A 79 6.43 -5.14 -15.46
CA HIS A 79 7.19 -6.39 -15.61
C HIS A 79 6.56 -7.26 -16.70
N ASN A 80 7.27 -7.53 -17.80
CA ASN A 80 6.79 -8.38 -18.91
C ASN A 80 5.37 -8.05 -19.41
N GLY A 81 5.04 -6.76 -19.52
CA GLY A 81 3.70 -6.30 -19.95
C GLY A 81 2.63 -6.29 -18.85
N ILE A 82 2.92 -6.81 -17.66
CA ILE A 82 2.06 -6.77 -16.48
C ILE A 82 2.32 -5.47 -15.70
N LEU A 83 1.25 -4.78 -15.33
CA LEU A 83 1.31 -3.65 -14.40
C LEU A 83 1.15 -4.17 -12.96
N ILE A 84 2.24 -4.16 -12.20
CA ILE A 84 2.26 -4.61 -10.80
C ILE A 84 2.12 -3.39 -9.89
N VAL A 85 1.17 -3.44 -8.98
CA VAL A 85 0.94 -2.40 -7.97
C VAL A 85 0.98 -3.00 -6.57
N ASN A 86 1.50 -2.24 -5.61
CA ASN A 86 1.35 -2.53 -4.19
C ASN A 86 0.57 -1.38 -3.56
N ALA A 87 -0.52 -1.69 -2.85
CA ALA A 87 -1.40 -0.69 -2.29
C ALA A 87 -0.78 0.10 -1.12
N GLY A 88 0.33 -0.38 -0.57
CA GLY A 88 0.86 0.09 0.70
C GLY A 88 0.09 -0.53 1.86
N SER A 89 -0.12 0.23 2.93
CA SER A 89 -0.89 -0.22 4.08
C SER A 89 -1.79 0.86 4.66
N VAL A 90 -3.06 0.51 4.86
CA VAL A 90 -4.04 1.38 5.53
C VAL A 90 -3.68 1.57 7.01
N GLY A 91 -3.22 0.50 7.68
CA GLY A 91 -3.08 0.48 9.13
C GLY A 91 -1.64 0.52 9.65
N MET A 92 -0.65 0.34 8.78
CA MET A 92 0.76 0.35 9.18
C MET A 92 1.70 0.58 7.98
N PRO A 93 1.63 1.73 7.28
CA PRO A 93 2.53 2.01 6.16
C PRO A 93 3.96 2.21 6.66
N PHE A 94 4.91 1.45 6.12
CA PHE A 94 6.30 1.56 6.55
C PHE A 94 7.02 2.67 5.80
N GLU A 95 7.97 3.32 6.47
CA GLU A 95 8.85 4.31 5.85
C GLU A 95 9.69 3.69 4.72
N GLN A 96 10.14 2.44 4.91
CA GLN A 96 10.91 1.69 3.93
C GLN A 96 10.84 0.19 4.19
N MET A 97 11.11 -0.58 3.14
CA MET A 97 11.36 -2.02 3.18
C MET A 97 12.46 -2.40 2.17
N PRO A 98 13.32 -3.39 2.48
CA PRO A 98 13.44 -4.08 3.77
C PRO A 98 13.89 -3.11 4.89
N PHE A 99 13.61 -3.47 6.15
CA PHE A 99 14.04 -2.64 7.27
C PHE A 99 15.56 -2.67 7.45
N LYS A 100 16.16 -1.50 7.65
CA LYS A 100 17.56 -1.36 8.08
C LYS A 100 17.69 -1.45 9.61
N ASP A 101 16.76 -0.80 10.31
CA ASP A 101 16.69 -0.68 11.77
C ASP A 101 15.27 -1.03 12.25
N THR A 102 14.88 -0.57 13.44
CA THR A 102 13.49 -0.70 13.92
C THR A 102 12.51 -0.09 12.90
N PRO A 103 11.41 -0.78 12.55
CA PRO A 103 10.47 -0.29 11.56
C PRO A 103 9.89 1.05 11.98
N ARG A 104 9.87 2.00 11.05
CA ARG A 104 9.18 3.29 11.24
C ARG A 104 7.86 3.25 10.48
N VAL A 105 6.78 3.55 11.16
CA VAL A 105 5.42 3.58 10.62
C VAL A 105 5.01 5.02 10.39
N LEU A 106 4.58 5.33 9.17
CA LEU A 106 4.22 6.68 8.77
C LEU A 106 2.80 7.04 9.25
N PRO A 107 2.51 8.33 9.51
CA PRO A 107 1.21 8.80 10.02
C PRO A 107 0.17 8.98 8.90
N TRP A 108 0.10 8.00 8.00
CA TRP A 108 -0.85 8.00 6.88
C TRP A 108 -1.62 6.68 6.87
N ALA A 109 -2.75 6.67 6.19
CA ALA A 109 -3.30 5.48 5.58
C ALA A 109 -2.92 5.50 4.09
N GLU A 110 -2.45 4.37 3.57
CA GLU A 110 -2.13 4.19 2.15
C GLU A 110 -3.13 3.26 1.45
N TYR A 111 -3.49 3.62 0.23
CA TYR A 111 -4.30 2.78 -0.66
C TYR A 111 -4.04 3.18 -2.12
N THR A 112 -4.54 2.37 -3.06
CA THR A 112 -4.39 2.60 -4.50
C THR A 112 -5.74 2.67 -5.17
N ILE A 113 -5.92 3.64 -6.06
CA ILE A 113 -7.07 3.74 -6.97
C ILE A 113 -6.63 3.28 -8.36
N LEU A 114 -7.39 2.36 -8.94
CA LEU A 114 -7.27 1.99 -10.35
C LEU A 114 -8.38 2.70 -11.13
N ASN A 115 -7.99 3.57 -12.05
CA ASN A 115 -8.89 4.28 -12.95
C ASN A 115 -8.89 3.60 -14.31
N LEU A 116 -10.05 3.15 -14.78
CA LEU A 116 -10.20 2.52 -16.09
C LEU A 116 -11.05 3.40 -16.99
N ASP A 117 -10.48 3.89 -18.08
CA ASP A 117 -11.17 4.78 -19.01
C ASP A 117 -10.80 4.48 -20.47
N GLN A 118 -11.77 4.06 -21.28
CA GLN A 118 -11.60 3.75 -22.70
C GLN A 118 -10.39 2.85 -23.01
N GLY A 119 -10.13 1.85 -22.16
CA GLY A 119 -9.00 0.94 -22.29
C GLY A 119 -7.67 1.46 -21.71
N ARG A 120 -7.64 2.69 -21.20
CA ARG A 120 -6.52 3.23 -20.43
C ARG A 120 -6.60 2.78 -18.98
N ILE A 121 -5.44 2.47 -18.41
CA ILE A 121 -5.28 2.13 -17.00
C ILE A 121 -4.49 3.26 -16.36
N GLY A 122 -5.12 3.95 -15.43
CA GLY A 122 -4.49 4.91 -14.52
C GLY A 122 -4.32 4.30 -13.13
N VAL A 123 -3.23 4.64 -12.45
CA VAL A 123 -2.97 4.23 -11.07
C VAL A 123 -2.68 5.48 -10.25
N GLU A 124 -3.40 5.64 -9.15
CA GLU A 124 -3.13 6.67 -8.15
C GLU A 124 -2.73 6.01 -6.83
N LEU A 125 -1.53 6.35 -6.34
CA LEU A 125 -1.04 5.93 -5.03
C LEU A 125 -1.40 7.04 -4.04
N CYS A 126 -2.34 6.74 -3.14
CA CYS A 126 -2.95 7.73 -2.26
C CYS A 126 -2.42 7.62 -0.83
N ARG A 127 -2.24 8.77 -0.17
CA ARG A 127 -1.98 8.89 1.27
C ARG A 127 -2.99 9.84 1.88
N ILE A 128 -3.58 9.44 3.00
CA ILE A 128 -4.47 10.31 3.80
C ILE A 128 -3.89 10.38 5.22
N PRO A 129 -3.72 11.57 5.81
CA PRO A 129 -3.27 11.69 7.20
C PRO A 129 -4.23 11.01 8.15
N ILE A 130 -3.68 10.34 9.16
CA ILE A 130 -4.46 9.77 10.25
C ILE A 130 -4.10 10.46 11.56
N ASP A 131 -5.06 10.55 12.47
CA ASP A 131 -4.81 11.01 13.83
C ASP A 131 -4.04 9.94 14.60
N ILE A 132 -2.72 10.15 14.70
CA ILE A 132 -1.84 9.16 15.31
C ILE A 132 -2.05 9.04 16.82
N GLU A 133 -2.53 10.09 17.48
CA GLU A 133 -2.78 10.04 18.92
C GLU A 133 -4.02 9.18 19.21
N LEU A 134 -5.05 9.21 18.35
CA LEU A 134 -6.15 8.25 18.43
C LEU A 134 -5.70 6.79 18.21
N VAL A 135 -4.79 6.55 17.27
CA VAL A 135 -4.23 5.20 17.03
C VAL A 135 -3.45 4.70 18.25
N LYS A 136 -2.59 5.56 18.82
CA LYS A 136 -1.82 5.24 20.02
C LYS A 136 -2.72 4.97 21.23
N GLN A 137 -3.75 5.79 21.42
CA GLN A 137 -4.71 5.61 22.51
C GLN A 137 -5.49 4.30 22.35
N ALA A 138 -6.00 4.00 21.15
CA ALA A 138 -6.68 2.73 20.88
C ALA A 138 -5.78 1.51 21.12
N ALA A 139 -4.48 1.62 20.79
CA ALA A 139 -3.52 0.55 21.08
C ALA A 139 -3.31 0.35 22.59
N LEU A 140 -3.25 1.43 23.39
CA LEU A 140 -3.19 1.35 24.85
C LEU A 140 -4.45 0.70 25.43
N ASP A 141 -5.62 1.16 25.00
CA ASP A 141 -6.93 0.67 25.49
C ASP A 141 -7.18 -0.80 25.13
N SER A 142 -6.57 -1.28 24.04
CA SER A 142 -6.70 -2.68 23.63
C SER A 142 -6.11 -3.68 24.64
N GLY A 143 -5.11 -3.26 25.42
CA GLY A 143 -4.31 -4.17 26.25
C GLY A 143 -3.47 -5.17 25.44
N MET A 144 -3.08 -4.80 24.21
CA MET A 144 -2.13 -5.58 23.40
C MET A 144 -0.78 -5.69 24.13
N PRO A 145 -0.10 -6.85 24.07
CA PRO A 145 1.27 -6.96 24.58
C PRO A 145 2.21 -6.01 23.85
N GLU A 146 3.24 -5.53 24.54
CA GLU A 146 4.30 -4.69 23.94
C GLU A 146 3.79 -3.39 23.27
N THR A 147 2.57 -2.93 23.62
CA THR A 147 1.97 -1.71 23.02
C THR A 147 2.89 -0.50 23.10
N ARG A 148 3.66 -0.33 24.18
CA ARG A 148 4.59 0.80 24.31
C ARG A 148 5.69 0.77 23.25
N ASP A 149 6.21 -0.39 22.90
CA ASP A 149 7.23 -0.52 21.86
C ASP A 149 6.61 -0.40 20.48
N TRP A 150 5.42 -0.96 20.28
CA TRP A 150 4.65 -0.75 19.04
C TRP A 150 4.35 0.74 18.78
N ILE A 151 3.97 1.50 19.81
CA ILE A 151 3.70 2.95 19.71
C ILE A 151 4.96 3.75 19.32
N LYS A 152 6.14 3.37 19.82
CA LYS A 152 7.40 4.08 19.51
C LYS A 152 7.76 4.04 18.03
N ASN A 153 7.26 3.05 17.29
CA ASN A 153 7.52 2.90 15.87
C ASN A 153 6.76 3.92 15.01
N TRP A 154 5.68 4.52 15.54
CA TRP A 154 4.88 5.50 14.82
C TRP A 154 5.53 6.88 14.81
N VAL A 155 5.77 7.40 13.61
CA VAL A 155 6.33 8.73 13.40
C VAL A 155 5.24 9.78 13.63
N SER A 156 5.44 10.68 14.57
CA SER A 156 4.60 11.87 14.69
C SER A 156 4.94 12.87 13.58
N ILE A 157 3.94 13.49 12.97
CA ILE A 157 4.17 14.68 12.15
C ILE A 157 4.66 15.77 13.09
N SER A 158 5.93 16.14 13.03
CA SER A 158 6.36 17.42 13.59
C SER A 158 5.59 18.48 12.82
N SER A 159 4.74 19.23 13.50
CA SER A 159 4.04 20.38 12.93
C SER A 159 5.09 21.43 12.57
N GLY A 160 5.73 21.27 11.41
CA GLY A 160 6.33 22.39 10.71
C GLY A 160 5.22 23.39 10.48
N SER A 161 5.37 24.58 11.05
CA SER A 161 4.42 25.67 10.96
C SER A 161 4.06 25.98 9.50
N VAL A 162 2.96 25.40 9.01
CA VAL A 162 2.31 25.88 7.80
C VAL A 162 1.36 26.98 8.26
N SER A 163 1.84 28.23 8.21
CA SER A 163 0.98 29.40 8.39
C SER A 163 -0.16 29.37 7.36
N PRO A 164 -1.43 29.70 7.71
CA PRO A 164 -2.57 29.60 6.80
C PRO A 164 -2.63 30.64 5.66
N SER A 165 -1.53 31.35 5.37
CA SER A 165 -1.52 32.43 4.38
C SER A 165 -0.47 32.20 3.31
N GLY A 166 -0.74 31.26 2.41
CA GLY A 166 0.04 31.02 1.21
C GLY A 166 -0.83 31.10 -0.03
N HIS A 167 -1.17 32.31 -0.48
CA HIS A 167 -1.72 32.51 -1.81
C HIS A 167 -0.80 31.85 -2.83
N THR A 168 -1.34 30.90 -3.59
CA THR A 168 -0.68 30.30 -4.74
C THR A 168 -0.46 31.39 -5.78
N ARG A 169 0.75 31.95 -5.85
CA ARG A 169 1.17 32.74 -7.02
C ARG A 169 1.32 31.77 -8.18
N ALA A 170 0.39 31.82 -9.12
CA ALA A 170 0.53 31.20 -10.43
C ALA A 170 1.83 31.71 -11.08
N LEU A 171 2.77 30.81 -11.35
CA LEU A 171 3.88 31.09 -12.24
C LEU A 171 3.31 31.18 -13.66
N GLY A 172 3.12 32.42 -14.13
CA GLY A 172 2.79 32.70 -15.51
C GLY A 172 3.92 32.26 -16.45
N TYR A 173 3.60 31.34 -17.35
CA TYR A 173 4.42 31.06 -18.53
C TYR A 173 4.41 32.30 -19.43
N SER A 174 5.53 33.02 -19.48
CA SER A 174 5.76 34.07 -20.47
C SER A 174 6.30 33.44 -21.75
N SER A 175 5.43 33.31 -22.76
CA SER A 175 5.84 33.01 -24.12
C SER A 175 6.51 34.25 -24.73
N LYS A 176 7.83 34.21 -24.95
CA LYS A 176 8.46 35.11 -25.93
C LYS A 176 8.41 34.46 -27.30
N LYS A 177 7.57 35.02 -28.17
CA LYS A 177 7.62 34.86 -29.63
C LYS A 177 8.65 35.85 -30.21
N SER A 178 9.51 35.31 -31.08
CA SER A 178 10.12 35.87 -32.30
C SER A 178 10.74 37.28 -32.30
N LEU A 179 12.03 37.37 -32.60
CA LEU A 179 12.56 37.61 -33.96
C LEU A 179 13.97 37.00 -34.07
#